data_AF-W4LCH1-F1
#
_entry.id   AF-W4LCH1-F1
#
_cell.length_a   1.000
_cell.length_b   1.000
_cell.length_c   1.000
_cell.angle_alpha   90.00
_cell.angle_beta   90.00
_cell.angle_gamma   90.00
#
_symmetry.space_group_name_H-M   'P 1'
#
loop_
_entity.id
_entity.type
_entity.pdbx_description
1 polymer ?
#
loop_
_entity_poly.entity_id
_entity_poly.type
_entity_poly.pdbx_seq_one_letter_code
_entity_poly.pdbx_strand_id
1 'polypeptide(L)'
;MTDTASFQRDKRGDWRPAAPIALAPINHWPPNPKAITQWLFGWPGYLWPYNAFWLAVAVVTWAFLTPSLQAMQSIEAWWVGILLARNIGFILLLFGGLHLYLYVFRAQGEAFRYTTRSFAVGSRPSVLITKCGTTCFTRCYPACRCLRRMK
;
A
#
# COMPACT_ATOMS: atom_id res chain seq x y z
N MET A 1 -12.22 -10.08 3.10
CA MET A 1 -10.91 -9.90 3.75
C MET A 1 -11.08 -10.24 5.22
N THR A 2 -10.84 -11.49 5.58
CA THR A 2 -10.76 -11.93 6.98
C THR A 2 -9.29 -12.20 7.24
N ASP A 3 -8.49 -11.13 7.32
CA ASP A 3 -7.12 -11.22 7.80
C ASP A 3 -7.16 -11.07 9.32
N THR A 4 -7.48 -12.17 9.99
CA THR A 4 -7.34 -12.28 11.45
C THR A 4 -5.89 -12.55 11.84
N ALA A 5 -4.99 -12.75 10.86
CA ALA A 5 -3.57 -12.97 11.06
C ALA A 5 -2.79 -11.65 11.27
N SER A 6 -3.41 -10.50 11.03
CA SER A 6 -2.79 -9.18 11.11
C SER A 6 -2.29 -8.76 12.51
N PHE A 7 -2.59 -9.53 13.55
CA PHE A 7 -2.23 -9.16 14.93
C PHE A 7 -1.01 -9.89 15.50
N GLN A 8 -0.49 -10.92 14.83
CA GLN A 8 0.69 -11.63 15.33
C GLN A 8 1.95 -10.84 14.97
N ARG A 9 2.51 -10.14 15.98
CA ARG A 9 3.78 -9.42 15.88
C ARG A 9 4.92 -10.27 16.41
N ASP A 10 6.12 -10.05 15.90
CA ASP A 10 7.31 -10.67 16.47
C ASP A 10 7.66 -10.07 17.85
N LYS A 11 8.65 -10.66 18.54
CA LYS A 11 9.12 -10.17 19.84
C LYS A 11 9.69 -8.74 19.79
N ARG A 12 10.01 -8.22 18.60
CA ARG A 12 10.54 -6.87 18.36
C ARG A 12 9.43 -5.86 18.07
N GLY A 13 8.18 -6.31 17.94
CA GLY A 13 7.02 -5.48 17.60
C GLY A 13 6.79 -5.31 16.10
N ASP A 14 7.56 -6.00 15.26
CA ASP A 14 7.45 -5.92 13.80
C ASP A 14 6.37 -6.89 13.30
N TRP A 15 5.53 -6.41 12.38
CA TRP A 15 4.48 -7.18 11.73
C TRP A 15 5.02 -7.89 10.49
N ARG A 16 4.59 -9.13 10.28
CA ARG A 16 4.86 -9.91 9.06
C ARG A 16 3.62 -10.72 8.68
N PRO A 17 3.33 -10.89 7.38
CA PRO A 17 2.24 -11.73 6.94
C PRO A 17 2.54 -13.20 7.27
N ALA A 18 1.51 -13.98 7.58
CA ALA A 18 1.65 -15.40 7.90
C ALA A 18 2.07 -16.26 6.69
N ALA A 19 1.75 -15.81 5.49
CA ALA A 19 2.07 -16.48 4.23
C ALA A 19 2.62 -15.47 3.21
N PRO A 20 3.48 -15.90 2.27
CA PRO A 20 3.90 -15.07 1.16
C PRO A 20 2.69 -14.69 0.28
N ILE A 21 2.78 -13.55 -0.39
CA ILE A 21 1.77 -13.07 -1.32
C ILE A 21 1.71 -14.06 -2.50
N ALA A 22 0.54 -14.67 -2.71
CA ALA A 22 0.30 -15.53 -3.87
C ALA A 22 0.24 -14.68 -5.15
N LEU A 23 0.88 -15.17 -6.22
CA LEU A 23 0.80 -14.52 -7.52
C LEU A 23 -0.59 -14.71 -8.13
N ALA A 24 -1.03 -13.71 -8.90
CA ALA A 24 -2.28 -13.81 -9.64
C ALA A 24 -2.18 -14.93 -10.70
N PRO A 25 -3.26 -15.71 -10.94
CA PRO A 25 -3.25 -16.82 -11.91
C PRO A 25 -2.90 -16.41 -13.34
N ILE A 26 -3.06 -15.13 -13.69
CA ILE A 26 -2.62 -14.57 -14.99
C ILE A 26 -1.10 -14.63 -15.19
N ASN A 27 -0.33 -14.64 -14.09
CA ASN A 27 1.13 -14.71 -14.12
C ASN A 27 1.64 -16.16 -14.15
N HIS A 28 0.75 -17.16 -14.13
CA HIS A 28 1.14 -18.55 -14.19
C HIS A 28 1.42 -18.95 -15.64
N TRP A 29 2.54 -19.63 -15.84
CA TRP A 29 2.88 -20.27 -17.11
C TRP A 29 2.96 -21.80 -16.90
N PRO A 30 2.30 -22.62 -17.73
CA PRO A 30 1.44 -22.26 -18.85
C PRO A 30 0.10 -21.61 -18.43
N PRO A 31 -0.50 -20.77 -19.29
CA PRO A 31 -1.74 -20.06 -18.96
C PRO A 31 -2.90 -21.03 -18.77
N ASN A 32 -3.67 -20.85 -17.68
CA ASN A 32 -4.86 -21.65 -17.40
C ASN A 32 -6.13 -20.75 -17.47
N PRO A 33 -6.87 -20.75 -18.58
CA PRO A 33 -8.02 -19.87 -18.78
C PRO A 33 -9.11 -20.04 -17.71
N LYS A 34 -9.33 -21.28 -17.26
CA LYS A 34 -10.35 -21.57 -16.23
C LYS A 34 -10.00 -20.92 -14.89
N ALA A 35 -8.73 -20.99 -14.49
CA ALA A 35 -8.27 -20.35 -13.27
C ALA A 35 -8.33 -18.82 -13.37
N ILE A 36 -8.03 -18.25 -14.54
CA ILE A 36 -8.08 -16.81 -14.79
C ILE A 36 -9.52 -16.30 -14.71
N THR A 37 -10.50 -16.96 -15.33
CA THR A 37 -11.90 -16.52 -15.29
C THR A 37 -12.52 -16.66 -13.90
N GLN A 38 -12.19 -17.75 -13.18
CA GLN A 38 -12.58 -17.92 -11.78
C GLN A 38 -11.97 -16.85 -10.88
N TRP A 39 -10.71 -16.49 -11.10
CA TRP A 39 -10.08 -15.39 -10.37
C TRP A 39 -10.70 -14.04 -10.72
N LEU A 40 -11.04 -13.79 -11.99
CA LEU A 40 -11.58 -12.51 -12.44
C LEU A 40 -12.99 -12.27 -11.89
N PHE A 41 -13.89 -13.24 -12.04
CA PHE A 41 -15.31 -13.10 -11.70
C PHE A 41 -15.74 -13.79 -10.40
N GLY A 42 -14.87 -14.59 -9.77
CA GLY A 42 -15.18 -15.29 -8.52
C GLY A 42 -15.36 -14.34 -7.33
N TRP A 43 -15.81 -14.90 -6.21
CA TRP A 43 -16.03 -14.19 -4.94
C TRP A 43 -15.22 -14.85 -3.81
N PRO A 44 -14.29 -14.15 -3.13
CA PRO A 44 -13.74 -12.82 -3.41
C PRO A 44 -12.59 -12.88 -4.45
N GLY A 45 -12.92 -12.60 -5.71
CA GLY A 45 -11.97 -12.56 -6.83
C GLY A 45 -11.39 -11.15 -7.08
N TYR A 46 -10.86 -10.93 -8.28
CA TYR A 46 -10.32 -9.63 -8.68
C TYR A 46 -11.39 -8.56 -8.79
N LEU A 47 -12.52 -8.84 -9.44
CA LEU A 47 -13.53 -7.82 -9.69
C LEU A 47 -14.23 -7.36 -8.41
N TRP A 48 -14.43 -8.24 -7.44
CA TRP A 48 -15.29 -7.97 -6.28
C TRP A 48 -14.50 -7.82 -4.96
N PRO A 49 -14.94 -6.96 -4.02
CA PRO A 49 -15.89 -5.86 -4.16
C PRO A 49 -15.22 -4.53 -4.57
N TYR A 50 -13.92 -4.39 -4.30
CA TYR A 50 -13.21 -3.11 -4.37
C TYR A 50 -13.04 -2.59 -5.81
N ASN A 51 -12.68 -3.47 -6.76
CA ASN A 51 -12.54 -3.07 -8.15
C ASN A 51 -13.90 -2.74 -8.79
N ALA A 52 -14.96 -3.47 -8.43
CA ALA A 52 -16.32 -3.16 -8.84
C ALA A 52 -16.78 -1.79 -8.31
N PHE A 53 -16.42 -1.45 -7.07
CA PHE A 53 -16.67 -0.12 -6.53
C PHE A 53 -15.98 0.97 -7.35
N TRP A 54 -14.68 0.82 -7.68
CA TRP A 54 -13.99 1.80 -8.52
C TRP A 54 -14.51 1.85 -9.95
N LEU A 55 -14.89 0.72 -10.52
CA LEU A 55 -15.53 0.66 -11.83
C LEU A 55 -16.85 1.45 -11.82
N ALA A 56 -17.67 1.28 -10.78
CA ALA A 56 -18.90 2.04 -10.61
C ALA A 56 -18.63 3.54 -10.52
N VAL A 57 -17.66 3.96 -9.69
CA VAL A 57 -17.24 5.37 -9.61
C VAL A 57 -16.78 5.90 -10.96
N ALA A 58 -15.99 5.13 -11.71
CA ALA A 58 -15.52 5.52 -13.04
C ALA A 58 -16.68 5.69 -14.04
N VAL A 59 -17.62 4.74 -14.08
CA VAL A 59 -18.80 4.80 -14.96
C VAL A 59 -19.69 5.99 -14.62
N VAL A 60 -19.99 6.21 -13.33
CA VAL A 60 -20.80 7.36 -12.87
C VAL A 60 -20.11 8.67 -13.23
N THR A 61 -18.81 8.75 -13.00
CA THR A 61 -18.03 9.95 -13.33
C THR A 61 -18.01 10.23 -14.83
N TRP A 62 -17.90 9.19 -15.65
CA TRP A 62 -17.96 9.34 -17.10
C TRP A 62 -19.36 9.80 -17.53
N ALA A 63 -20.41 9.10 -17.10
CA ALA A 63 -21.77 9.37 -17.55
C ALA A 63 -22.28 10.77 -17.15
N PHE A 64 -21.91 11.28 -15.97
CA PHE A 64 -22.51 12.49 -15.41
C PHE A 64 -21.55 13.68 -15.28
N LEU A 65 -20.26 13.44 -15.05
CA LEU A 65 -19.28 14.50 -14.74
C LEU A 65 -18.34 14.79 -15.92
N THR A 66 -18.51 14.12 -17.06
CA THR A 66 -17.69 14.30 -18.26
C THR A 66 -18.51 15.01 -19.34
N PRO A 67 -17.99 16.10 -19.94
CA PRO A 67 -18.71 16.80 -21.00
C PRO A 67 -18.91 15.91 -22.23
N SER A 68 -19.81 16.32 -23.14
CA SER A 68 -20.07 15.54 -24.35
C SER A 68 -18.80 15.41 -25.21
N LEU A 69 -18.65 14.29 -25.91
CA LEU A 69 -17.52 14.09 -26.84
C LEU A 69 -17.48 15.15 -27.94
N GLN A 70 -18.62 15.71 -28.31
CA GLN A 70 -18.72 16.79 -29.28
C GLN A 70 -18.05 18.08 -28.78
N ALA A 71 -18.20 18.41 -27.49
CA ALA A 71 -17.55 19.55 -26.88
C ALA A 71 -16.02 19.41 -26.78
N MET A 72 -15.51 18.18 -26.80
CA MET A 72 -14.08 17.87 -26.73
C MET A 72 -13.41 17.72 -28.11
N GLN A 73 -14.11 18.04 -29.21
CA GLN A 73 -13.52 18.05 -30.55
C GLN A 73 -12.50 19.19 -30.73
N SER A 74 -12.75 20.35 -30.11
CA SER A 74 -11.80 21.46 -30.03
C SER A 74 -11.25 21.60 -28.61
N ILE A 75 -9.98 22.01 -28.51
CA ILE A 75 -9.33 22.28 -27.22
C ILE A 75 -9.83 23.62 -26.71
N GLU A 76 -10.65 23.59 -25.65
CA GLU A 76 -11.19 24.77 -24.99
C GLU A 76 -10.91 24.73 -23.49
N ALA A 77 -10.57 25.88 -22.91
CA ALA A 77 -10.16 25.97 -21.51
C ALA A 77 -11.27 25.59 -20.52
N TRP A 78 -12.55 25.79 -20.86
CA TRP A 78 -13.67 25.57 -19.93
C TRP A 78 -13.84 24.08 -19.57
N TRP A 79 -13.80 23.18 -20.56
CA TRP A 79 -14.00 21.75 -20.31
C TRP A 79 -12.74 21.12 -19.70
N VAL A 80 -11.56 21.62 -20.08
CA VAL A 80 -10.29 21.25 -19.42
C VAL A 80 -10.34 21.63 -17.95
N GLY A 81 -10.82 22.85 -17.63
CA GLY A 81 -10.99 23.34 -16.27
C GLY A 81 -11.95 22.48 -15.45
N ILE A 82 -13.08 22.07 -16.02
CA ILE A 82 -14.03 21.16 -15.35
C ILE A 82 -13.37 19.81 -15.03
N LEU A 83 -12.69 19.19 -16.01
CA LEU A 83 -12.02 17.91 -15.80
C LEU A 83 -10.91 18.01 -14.74
N LEU A 84 -10.12 19.09 -14.78
CA LEU A 84 -9.08 19.35 -13.80
C LEU A 84 -9.65 19.54 -12.40
N ALA A 85 -10.66 20.41 -12.25
CA ALA A 85 -11.31 20.68 -10.98
C ALA A 85 -11.93 19.41 -10.37
N ARG A 86 -12.61 18.61 -11.20
CA ARG A 86 -13.16 17.31 -10.78
C ARG A 86 -12.08 16.34 -10.32
N ASN A 87 -10.97 16.23 -11.06
CA ASN A 87 -9.88 15.32 -10.69
C ASN A 87 -9.18 15.75 -9.40
N ILE A 88 -8.94 17.05 -9.24
CA ILE A 88 -8.42 17.61 -7.98
C ILE A 88 -9.40 17.32 -6.84
N GLY A 89 -10.70 17.53 -7.06
CA GLY A 89 -11.75 17.23 -6.08
C GLY A 89 -11.71 15.76 -5.60
N PHE A 90 -11.59 14.80 -6.51
CA PHE A 90 -11.47 13.39 -6.12
C PHE A 90 -10.18 13.08 -5.36
N ILE A 91 -9.05 13.66 -5.77
CA ILE A 91 -7.79 13.46 -5.07
C ILE A 91 -7.88 14.02 -3.64
N LEU A 92 -8.39 15.24 -3.48
CA LEU A 92 -8.55 15.87 -2.16
C LEU A 92 -9.54 15.10 -1.29
N LEU A 93 -10.66 14.64 -1.86
CA LEU A 93 -11.65 13.88 -1.10
C LEU A 93 -11.07 12.54 -0.61
N LEU A 94 -10.46 11.77 -1.49
CA LEU A 94 -9.96 10.43 -1.17
C LEU A 94 -8.67 10.48 -0.37
N PHE A 95 -7.62 11.10 -0.93
CA PHE A 95 -6.31 11.14 -0.27
C PHE A 95 -6.28 12.16 0.86
N GLY A 96 -6.89 13.32 0.68
CA GLY A 96 -7.00 14.31 1.76
C GLY A 96 -7.87 13.78 2.90
N GLY A 97 -9.03 13.18 2.59
CA GLY A 97 -9.86 12.53 3.61
C GLY A 97 -9.13 11.40 4.35
N LEU A 98 -8.44 10.53 3.62
CA LEU A 98 -7.63 9.47 4.23
C LEU A 98 -6.49 10.04 5.08
N HIS A 99 -5.83 11.11 4.62
CA HIS A 99 -4.75 11.76 5.37
C HIS A 99 -5.26 12.38 6.67
N LEU A 100 -6.39 13.09 6.62
CA LEU A 100 -7.05 13.63 7.80
C LEU A 100 -7.44 12.50 8.77
N TYR A 101 -8.04 11.42 8.27
CA TYR A 101 -8.45 10.29 9.08
C TYR A 101 -7.28 9.57 9.75
N LEU A 102 -6.20 9.29 9.01
CA LEU A 102 -5.06 8.52 9.51
C LEU A 102 -4.09 9.35 10.36
N TYR A 103 -3.81 10.60 9.98
CA TYR A 103 -2.75 11.40 10.60
C TYR A 103 -3.27 12.48 11.53
N VAL A 104 -4.35 13.17 11.17
CA VAL A 104 -4.90 14.24 12.01
C VAL A 104 -5.77 13.65 13.12
N PHE A 105 -6.75 12.82 12.77
CA PHE A 105 -7.64 12.19 13.74
C PHE A 105 -7.00 10.96 14.39
N ARG A 106 -5.98 10.35 13.76
CA ARG A 106 -5.31 9.13 14.23
C ARG A 106 -6.31 8.02 14.60
N ALA A 107 -7.40 7.92 13.85
CA ALA A 107 -8.54 7.09 14.21
C ALA A 107 -8.21 5.58 14.24
N GLN A 108 -7.16 5.15 13.52
CA GLN A 108 -6.69 3.76 13.50
C GLN A 108 -5.62 3.43 14.56
N GLY A 109 -5.13 4.44 15.29
CA GLY A 109 -4.06 4.28 16.27
C GLY A 109 -2.82 3.57 15.69
N GLU A 110 -2.30 2.61 16.44
CA GLU A 110 -1.06 1.88 16.11
C GLU A 110 -1.33 0.48 15.51
N ALA A 111 -2.60 0.09 15.37
CA ALA A 111 -3.00 -1.29 15.06
C ALA A 111 -2.41 -1.78 13.72
N PHE A 112 -2.46 -0.95 12.68
CA PHE A 112 -2.02 -1.28 11.33
C PHE A 112 -0.58 -0.85 10.99
N ARG A 113 0.22 -0.44 11.99
CA ARG A 113 1.62 -0.06 11.74
C ARG A 113 2.50 -1.29 11.59
N TYR A 114 3.39 -1.28 10.60
CA TYR A 114 4.34 -2.38 10.38
C TYR A 114 5.32 -2.57 11.53
N THR A 115 5.75 -1.49 12.19
CA THR A 115 6.61 -1.53 13.37
C THR A 115 6.02 -0.64 14.45
N THR A 116 6.20 -1.01 15.71
CA THR A 116 5.79 -0.19 16.87
C THR A 116 6.83 0.88 17.22
N ARG A 117 7.98 0.89 16.56
CA ARG A 117 9.01 1.90 16.78
C ARG A 117 8.51 3.26 16.29
N SER A 118 8.70 4.28 17.12
CA SER A 118 8.49 5.66 16.69
C SER A 118 9.46 6.00 15.56
N PHE A 119 9.00 6.81 14.61
CA PHE A 119 9.89 7.50 13.68
C PHE A 119 10.93 8.29 14.50
N ALA A 120 12.18 8.30 14.06
CA ALA A 120 13.24 9.03 14.73
C ALA A 120 12.91 10.53 14.69
N VAL A 121 12.70 11.14 15.85
CA VAL A 121 12.54 12.59 15.99
C VAL A 121 13.87 13.15 16.48
N GLY A 122 14.48 14.05 15.70
CA GLY A 122 15.70 14.75 16.12
C GLY A 122 17.02 13.98 15.99
N SER A 123 17.05 12.84 15.29
CA SER A 123 18.32 12.20 14.97
C SER A 123 19.10 13.06 13.97
N ARG A 124 20.22 13.65 14.41
CA ARG A 124 21.25 14.16 13.49
C ARG A 124 21.58 13.00 12.55
N PRO A 125 21.49 13.14 11.22
CA PRO A 125 22.01 12.12 10.34
C PRO A 125 23.51 12.13 10.55
N SER A 126 24.02 11.20 11.35
CA SER A 126 25.42 10.86 11.31
C SER A 126 25.65 10.29 9.91
N VAL A 127 26.10 11.15 9.00
CA VAL A 127 26.72 10.81 7.71
C VAL A 127 28.07 10.16 8.00
N LEU A 128 28.07 9.14 8.85
CA LEU A 128 29.14 8.19 8.95
C LEU A 128 28.54 6.88 8.49
N ILE A 129 28.64 6.67 7.18
CA ILE A 129 28.75 5.34 6.59
C ILE A 129 29.95 4.68 7.30
N THR A 130 29.73 4.17 8.50
CA THR A 130 30.56 3.10 9.03
C THR A 130 30.05 1.86 8.34
N LYS A 131 30.71 1.57 7.21
CA LYS A 131 30.76 0.22 6.66
C LYS A 131 30.93 -0.80 7.79
N CYS A 132 30.31 -1.96 7.59
CA CYS A 132 30.51 -3.28 8.24
C CYS A 132 29.28 -3.71 9.09
N GLY A 133 28.53 -4.77 8.76
CA GLY A 133 28.82 -5.86 7.85
C GLY A 133 27.58 -6.46 7.20
N THR A 134 27.57 -6.41 5.87
CA THR A 134 26.97 -7.42 4.99
C THR A 134 27.77 -8.71 5.14
N THR A 135 27.35 -9.61 6.03
CA THR A 135 27.50 -11.08 5.89
C THR A 135 26.97 -11.74 7.15
N CYS A 136 25.70 -12.17 7.12
CA CYS A 136 25.22 -13.24 8.01
C CYS A 136 24.56 -14.31 7.14
N PHE A 137 25.36 -14.82 6.21
CA PHE A 137 25.15 -16.09 5.54
C PHE A 137 26.37 -16.93 5.89
N THR A 138 26.15 -18.16 6.34
CA THR A 138 27.14 -19.15 6.87
C THR A 138 27.59 -18.99 8.34
N ARG A 139 26.93 -19.76 9.22
CA ARG A 139 27.54 -20.79 10.07
C ARG A 139 28.91 -20.46 10.72
N CYS A 140 28.91 -20.07 12.00
CA CYS A 140 29.67 -20.74 13.09
C CYS A 140 29.43 -20.06 14.45
N TYR A 141 29.08 -20.85 15.46
CA TYR A 141 29.14 -20.54 16.89
C TYR A 141 30.62 -20.41 17.35
N PRO A 142 30.94 -20.16 18.64
CA PRO A 142 30.76 -18.97 19.48
C PRO A 142 32.13 -18.35 19.90
N ALA A 143 32.24 -17.03 20.09
CA ALA A 143 33.19 -16.42 21.05
C ALA A 143 33.20 -14.90 20.92
N CYS A 144 32.41 -14.20 21.73
CA CYS A 144 32.77 -12.84 22.13
C CYS A 144 32.59 -12.74 23.64
N ARG A 145 33.72 -13.04 24.29
CA ARG A 145 33.97 -12.92 25.72
C ARG A 145 33.75 -11.46 26.11
N CYS A 146 32.74 -11.23 26.95
CA CYS A 146 32.45 -9.94 27.56
C CYS A 146 33.60 -9.56 28.50
N LEU A 147 34.58 -8.81 28.01
CA LEU A 147 35.64 -8.25 28.83
C LEU A 147 35.18 -6.92 29.43
N ARG A 148 34.69 -7.02 30.67
CA ARG A 148 34.68 -5.92 31.64
C ARG A 148 36.06 -5.25 31.68
N ARG A 149 36.10 -3.93 31.47
CA ARG A 149 37.09 -3.00 32.02
C ARG A 149 36.25 -1.88 32.64
N MET A 150 36.03 -1.85 33.95
CA MET A 150 36.95 -1.29 34.96
C MET A 150 37.63 -0.01 34.48
N LYS A 151 36.91 1.11 34.55
CA LYS A 151 37.22 2.26 35.40
C LYS A 151 35.97 3.11 35.57
#